data_AF-A0AAD0X7F7-F1
#
_entry.id   AF-A0AAD0X7F7-F1
#
_cell.length_a   1.000
_cell.length_b   1.000
_cell.length_c   1.000
_cell.angle_alpha   90.00
_cell.angle_beta   90.00
_cell.angle_gamma   90.00
#
_symmetry.space_group_name_H-M   'P 1'
#
loop_
_entity.id
_entity.type
_entity.pdbx_description
1 polymer ?
#
loop_
_entity_poly.entity_id
_entity_poly.type
_entity_poly.pdbx_seq_one_letter_code
_entity_poly.pdbx_strand_id
1 'polypeptide(L)'
;MNLKLSDGWRHLVGWSFILLMVATATLRHDAEIILPEIGALTAGTWVYRKNEWVQQPLKLFLVPSGTAIIGFLVNQLSWTYTLKVMVGLLLMLLLLKGLKSNLAPAFATGLLPIIINATHWSFIVAILFWTLCLMTGAWMQRPKQLRQVTVTAVNYWQMLGFISLVFVWVGLVWLAGQPQMAAIPPVIVVFFESAQQPEYSATMAIKQWLALSAAASVGVGIHLLFASWLLTTVIALPLVYLWLRMLNLKLPAAYAFPLLALVLPANMFDKLPRSAGLAAAFFLGTLLIYRQILSWVRTTATES
;
A
#
# COMPACT_ATOMS: atom_id res chain seq x y z
N MET A 1 -10.61 -9.22 -20.24
CA MET A 1 -9.29 -9.36 -20.90
C MET A 1 -8.61 -10.61 -20.36
N ASN A 2 -8.26 -11.54 -21.26
CA ASN A 2 -7.97 -12.95 -21.02
C ASN A 2 -6.78 -13.19 -20.05
N LEU A 3 -7.03 -13.72 -18.85
CA LEU A 3 -6.01 -14.18 -17.90
C LEU A 3 -5.42 -15.51 -18.43
N LYS A 4 -4.51 -15.44 -19.42
CA LYS A 4 -3.78 -16.63 -19.91
C LYS A 4 -2.95 -17.23 -18.77
N LEU A 5 -2.98 -18.55 -18.65
CA LEU A 5 -2.21 -19.39 -17.72
C LEU A 5 -0.67 -19.20 -17.78
N SER A 6 -0.13 -18.35 -18.66
CA SER A 6 1.31 -18.11 -18.84
C SER A 6 1.96 -17.20 -17.80
N ASP A 7 1.20 -16.63 -16.85
CA ASP A 7 1.72 -15.69 -15.84
C ASP A 7 1.98 -16.34 -14.45
N GLY A 8 1.67 -17.63 -14.27
CA GLY A 8 1.78 -18.32 -12.98
C GLY A 8 3.20 -18.36 -12.40
N TRP A 9 4.22 -18.49 -13.24
CA TRP A 9 5.62 -18.49 -12.79
C TRP A 9 6.02 -17.15 -12.14
N ARG A 10 5.45 -16.02 -12.60
CA ARG A 10 5.75 -14.70 -12.03
C ARG A 10 5.22 -14.57 -10.61
N HIS A 11 4.04 -15.13 -10.36
CA HIS A 11 3.49 -15.22 -9.01
C HIS A 11 4.43 -16.03 -8.11
N LEU A 12 4.91 -17.19 -8.58
CA LEU A 12 5.85 -18.01 -7.82
C LEU A 12 7.16 -17.25 -7.52
N VAL A 13 7.78 -16.62 -8.51
CA VAL A 13 9.01 -15.83 -8.30
C VAL A 13 8.78 -14.67 -7.33
N GLY A 14 7.68 -13.94 -7.49
CA GLY A 14 7.32 -12.85 -6.57
C GLY A 14 7.07 -13.33 -5.15
N TRP A 15 6.35 -14.43 -4.98
CA TRP A 15 6.11 -15.02 -3.66
C TRP A 15 7.39 -15.57 -3.03
N SER A 16 8.27 -16.20 -3.80
CA SER A 16 9.57 -16.65 -3.31
C SER A 16 10.38 -15.48 -2.76
N PHE A 17 10.37 -14.31 -3.43
CA PHE A 17 11.05 -13.12 -2.92
C PHE A 17 10.44 -12.60 -1.60
N ILE A 18 9.11 -12.55 -1.49
CA ILE A 18 8.42 -12.18 -0.25
C ILE A 18 8.70 -13.19 0.87
N LEU A 19 8.70 -14.48 0.55
CA LEU A 19 8.99 -15.56 1.49
C LEU A 19 10.44 -15.51 1.97
N LEU A 20 11.40 -15.15 1.12
CA LEU A 20 12.80 -14.94 1.54
C LEU A 20 12.92 -13.82 2.56
N MET A 21 12.17 -12.72 2.38
CA MET A 21 12.10 -11.64 3.37
C MET A 21 11.54 -12.14 4.70
N VAL A 22 10.40 -12.82 4.69
CA VAL A 22 9.77 -13.34 5.91
C VAL A 22 10.61 -14.43 6.57
N ALA A 23 11.27 -15.30 5.79
CA ALA A 23 12.19 -16.30 6.31
C ALA A 23 13.40 -15.64 6.99
N THR A 24 13.98 -14.60 6.39
CA THR A 24 15.08 -13.83 6.98
C THR A 24 14.66 -13.21 8.32
N ALA A 25 13.48 -12.60 8.36
CA ALA A 25 12.90 -12.07 9.60
C ALA A 25 12.71 -13.15 10.67
N THR A 26 12.19 -14.32 10.27
CA THR A 26 11.98 -15.47 11.16
C THR A 26 13.29 -15.98 11.74
N LEU A 27 14.34 -16.11 10.91
CA LEU A 27 15.68 -16.56 11.35
C LEU A 27 16.38 -15.54 12.26
N ARG A 28 16.10 -14.25 12.08
CA ARG A 28 16.66 -13.16 12.90
C ARG A 28 15.80 -12.83 14.11
N HIS A 29 14.62 -13.44 14.25
CA HIS A 29 13.63 -13.11 15.27
C HIS A 29 13.28 -11.61 15.32
N ASP A 30 13.27 -10.95 14.16
CA ASP A 30 13.07 -9.51 14.05
C ASP A 30 11.93 -9.20 13.06
N ALA A 31 10.79 -8.78 13.62
CA ALA A 31 9.60 -8.42 12.84
C ALA A 31 9.77 -7.12 12.03
N GLU A 32 10.72 -6.24 12.40
CA GLU A 32 10.98 -4.99 11.66
C GLU A 32 11.55 -5.26 10.25
N ILE A 33 12.04 -6.48 10.00
CA ILE A 33 12.50 -6.94 8.67
C ILE A 33 11.34 -7.30 7.73
N ILE A 34 10.16 -7.62 8.28
CA ILE A 34 8.97 -7.91 7.46
C ILE A 34 8.37 -6.59 7.01
N LEU A 35 8.45 -6.33 5.71
CA LEU A 35 8.01 -5.08 5.11
C LEU A 35 6.81 -5.34 4.20
N PRO A 36 5.57 -5.08 4.67
CA PRO A 36 4.35 -5.26 3.87
C PRO A 36 4.41 -4.60 2.50
N GLU A 37 5.08 -3.46 2.44
CA GLU A 37 5.34 -2.72 1.21
C GLU A 37 6.04 -3.55 0.13
N ILE A 38 7.02 -4.38 0.51
CA ILE A 38 7.75 -5.23 -0.43
C ILE A 38 6.79 -6.23 -1.08
N GLY A 39 5.77 -6.71 -0.35
CA GLY A 39 4.69 -7.50 -0.92
C GLY A 39 3.91 -6.77 -2.02
N ALA A 40 3.51 -5.53 -1.75
CA ALA A 40 2.80 -4.70 -2.73
C ALA A 40 3.68 -4.33 -3.94
N LEU A 41 4.92 -3.88 -3.71
CA LEU A 41 5.84 -3.51 -4.79
C LEU A 41 6.20 -4.72 -5.66
N THR A 42 6.43 -5.89 -5.06
CA THR A 42 6.75 -7.11 -5.80
C THR A 42 5.57 -7.56 -6.65
N ALA A 43 4.36 -7.54 -6.08
CA ALA A 43 3.13 -7.83 -6.83
C ALA A 43 2.90 -6.82 -7.97
N GLY A 44 3.17 -5.54 -7.74
CA GLY A 44 2.99 -4.52 -8.77
C GLY A 44 4.02 -4.58 -9.89
N THR A 45 5.28 -4.85 -9.57
CA THR A 45 6.40 -4.78 -10.51
C THR A 45 6.71 -6.11 -11.18
N TRP A 46 6.87 -7.19 -10.42
CA TRP A 46 7.29 -8.49 -10.95
C TRP A 46 6.10 -9.34 -11.41
N VAL A 47 4.99 -9.29 -10.68
CA VAL A 47 3.80 -10.09 -10.98
C VAL A 47 2.93 -9.41 -12.04
N TYR A 48 2.37 -8.24 -11.72
CA TYR A 48 1.43 -7.54 -12.61
C TYR A 48 2.09 -6.64 -13.64
N ARG A 49 3.39 -6.34 -13.49
CA ARG A 49 4.18 -5.47 -14.37
C ARG A 49 3.48 -4.14 -14.67
N LYS A 50 3.04 -3.43 -13.63
CA LYS A 50 2.52 -2.06 -13.76
C LYS A 50 3.55 -1.20 -14.49
N ASN A 51 3.20 -0.74 -15.70
CA ASN A 51 4.12 -0.05 -16.60
C ASN A 51 4.80 1.16 -15.93
N GLU A 52 4.03 1.96 -15.20
CA GLU A 52 4.50 3.15 -14.48
C GLU A 52 5.62 2.84 -13.48
N TRP A 53 5.62 1.64 -12.89
CA TRP A 53 6.56 1.23 -11.84
C TRP A 53 7.79 0.55 -12.45
N VAL A 54 7.59 -0.39 -13.38
CA VAL A 54 8.68 -1.15 -14.03
C VAL A 54 9.58 -0.26 -14.88
N GLN A 55 9.04 0.83 -15.45
CA GLN A 55 9.82 1.71 -16.31
C GLN A 55 10.77 2.65 -15.54
N GLN A 56 10.57 2.82 -14.24
CA GLN A 56 11.32 3.74 -13.38
C GLN A 56 11.99 2.98 -12.22
N PRO A 57 12.87 1.99 -12.51
CA PRO A 57 13.41 1.08 -11.49
C PRO A 57 14.11 1.84 -10.35
N LEU A 58 14.83 2.92 -10.67
CA LEU A 58 15.52 3.73 -9.65
C LEU A 58 14.55 4.30 -8.59
N LYS A 59 13.32 4.66 -8.97
CA LYS A 59 12.30 5.16 -8.03
C LYS A 59 11.75 4.07 -7.12
N LEU A 60 11.86 2.79 -7.49
CA LEU A 60 11.49 1.66 -6.62
C LEU A 60 12.43 1.54 -5.41
N PHE A 61 13.65 2.07 -5.52
CA PHE A 61 14.58 2.16 -4.40
C PHE A 61 14.48 3.52 -3.70
N LEU A 62 14.66 4.62 -4.43
CA LEU A 62 14.79 5.94 -3.83
C LEU A 62 13.54 6.40 -3.07
N VAL A 63 12.35 6.14 -3.62
CA VAL A 63 11.11 6.68 -3.06
C VAL A 63 10.73 5.94 -1.77
N PRO A 64 10.62 4.60 -1.73
CA PRO A 64 10.37 3.88 -0.48
C PRO A 64 11.47 4.09 0.57
N SER A 65 12.74 4.20 0.15
CA SER A 65 13.86 4.45 1.07
C SER A 65 13.73 5.82 1.73
N GLY A 66 13.45 6.86 0.94
CA GLY A 66 13.26 8.21 1.46
C GLY A 66 12.04 8.31 2.39
N THR A 67 10.91 7.71 2.03
CA THR A 67 9.73 7.71 2.91
C THR A 67 9.96 6.90 4.18
N ALA A 68 10.70 5.78 4.11
CA ALA A 68 11.08 5.00 5.29
C ALA A 68 11.93 5.80 6.28
N ILE A 69 12.93 6.55 5.79
CA ILE A 69 13.76 7.42 6.63
C ILE A 69 12.90 8.51 7.27
N ILE A 70 12.03 9.18 6.51
CA ILE A 70 11.09 10.18 7.04
C ILE A 70 10.23 9.56 8.15
N GLY A 71 9.62 8.42 7.88
CA GLY A 71 8.77 7.70 8.83
C GLY A 71 9.49 7.33 10.12
N PHE A 72 10.70 6.77 9.98
CA PHE A 72 11.52 6.37 11.10
C PHE A 72 11.93 7.57 11.96
N LEU A 73 12.43 8.65 11.35
CA LEU A 73 12.80 9.86 12.07
C LEU A 73 11.61 10.52 12.78
N VAL A 74 10.45 10.59 12.12
CA VAL A 74 9.20 11.09 12.73
C VAL A 74 8.77 10.19 13.90
N ASN A 75 8.97 8.88 13.79
CA ASN A 75 8.66 7.96 14.89
C ASN A 75 9.47 8.24 16.16
N GLN A 76 10.72 8.70 16.04
CA GLN A 76 11.57 9.01 17.18
C GLN A 76 11.19 10.29 17.94
N LEU A 77 10.28 11.10 17.40
CA LEU A 77 9.81 12.32 18.06
C LEU A 77 8.87 11.98 19.22
N SER A 78 8.92 12.76 20.30
CA SER A 78 8.04 12.65 21.47
C SER A 78 6.61 13.20 21.24
N TRP A 79 6.12 13.07 20.01
CA TRP A 79 4.81 13.56 19.59
C TRP A 79 3.72 12.50 19.75
N THR A 80 2.46 12.94 19.77
CA THR A 80 1.31 12.03 19.75
C THR A 80 1.26 11.26 18.43
N TYR A 81 0.71 10.03 18.46
CA TYR A 81 0.58 9.18 17.27
C TYR A 81 -0.11 9.90 16.10
N THR A 82 -1.20 10.60 16.40
CA THR A 82 -1.97 11.38 15.41
C THR A 82 -1.08 12.41 14.71
N LEU A 83 -0.26 13.15 15.47
CA LEU A 83 0.62 14.16 14.92
C LEU A 83 1.74 13.54 14.08
N LYS A 84 2.31 12.41 14.52
CA LYS A 84 3.30 11.63 13.75
C LYS A 84 2.74 11.23 12.39
N VAL A 85 1.52 10.69 12.35
CA VAL A 85 0.86 10.29 11.09
C VAL A 85 0.64 11.50 10.17
N MET A 86 0.10 12.61 10.70
CA MET A 86 -0.18 13.80 9.90
C MET A 86 1.09 14.41 9.30
N VAL A 87 2.11 14.66 10.14
CA VAL A 87 3.38 15.23 9.68
C VAL A 87 4.12 14.26 8.77
N GLY A 88 4.14 12.97 9.10
CA GLY A 88 4.73 11.93 8.28
C GLY A 88 4.13 11.91 6.87
N LEU A 89 2.80 11.86 6.74
CA LEU A 89 2.13 11.89 5.45
C LEU A 89 2.41 13.16 4.66
N LEU A 90 2.43 14.31 5.32
CA LEU A 90 2.76 15.58 4.67
C LEU A 90 4.19 15.56 4.10
N LEU A 91 5.17 15.12 4.90
CA LEU A 91 6.56 15.02 4.46
C LEU A 91 6.74 14.00 3.32
N MET A 92 6.04 12.86 3.38
CA MET A 92 6.06 11.85 2.31
C MET A 92 5.47 12.41 1.00
N LEU A 93 4.39 13.19 1.07
CA LEU A 93 3.82 13.89 -0.09
C LEU A 93 4.79 14.90 -0.68
N LEU A 94 5.48 15.67 0.16
CA LEU A 94 6.51 16.63 -0.29
C LEU A 94 7.66 15.90 -0.99
N LEU A 95 8.12 14.76 -0.44
CA LEU A 95 9.15 13.93 -1.07
C LEU A 95 8.67 13.39 -2.43
N LEU A 96 7.47 12.83 -2.50
CA LEU A 96 6.90 12.31 -3.75
C LEU A 96 6.77 13.41 -4.81
N LYS A 97 6.34 14.61 -4.41
CA LYS A 97 6.27 15.79 -5.27
C LYS A 97 7.66 16.21 -5.77
N GLY A 98 8.65 16.27 -4.88
CA GLY A 98 10.04 16.60 -5.23
C GLY A 98 10.67 15.60 -6.19
N LEU A 99 10.43 14.30 -5.98
CA LEU A 99 10.90 13.21 -6.84
C LEU A 99 10.03 12.96 -8.07
N LYS A 100 8.97 13.76 -8.27
CA LYS A 100 7.97 13.62 -9.35
C LYS A 100 7.52 12.16 -9.49
N SER A 101 7.12 11.55 -8.38
CA SER A 101 6.79 10.12 -8.28
C SER A 101 5.35 9.92 -7.83
N ASN A 102 4.67 8.98 -8.49
CA ASN A 102 3.33 8.55 -8.14
C ASN A 102 3.34 7.13 -7.53
N LEU A 103 4.48 6.72 -6.97
CA LEU A 103 4.65 5.40 -6.35
C LEU A 103 3.88 5.34 -5.03
N ALA A 104 2.56 5.17 -5.12
CA ALA A 104 1.64 5.11 -3.98
C ALA A 104 2.10 4.19 -2.84
N PRO A 105 2.62 2.98 -3.13
CA PRO A 105 3.16 2.09 -2.10
C PRO A 105 4.16 2.77 -1.13
N ALA A 106 4.92 3.79 -1.56
CA ALA A 106 5.86 4.48 -0.68
C ALA A 106 5.24 5.12 0.57
N PHE A 107 3.95 5.46 0.57
CA PHE A 107 3.24 5.87 1.78
C PHE A 107 3.27 4.78 2.83
N ALA A 108 3.11 3.53 2.42
CA ALA A 108 3.14 2.41 3.34
C ALA A 108 4.49 2.20 3.96
N THR A 109 5.57 2.37 3.20
CA THR A 109 6.93 2.30 3.74
C THR A 109 7.17 3.35 4.82
N GLY A 110 6.72 4.58 4.58
CA GLY A 110 6.94 5.66 5.54
C GLY A 110 6.00 5.61 6.75
N LEU A 111 4.77 5.13 6.59
CA LEU A 111 3.84 4.97 7.70
C LEU A 111 4.19 3.78 8.61
N LEU A 112 4.77 2.72 8.05
CA LEU A 112 5.09 1.49 8.76
C LEU A 112 5.89 1.70 10.06
N PRO A 113 7.03 2.43 10.10
CA PRO A 113 7.79 2.61 11.33
C PRO A 113 7.03 3.40 12.40
N ILE A 114 6.09 4.27 12.01
CA ILE A 114 5.20 4.97 12.96
C ILE A 114 4.17 3.99 13.54
N ILE A 115 3.63 3.10 12.71
CA ILE A 115 2.60 2.13 13.09
C ILE A 115 3.15 1.07 14.04
N ILE A 116 4.30 0.48 13.70
CA ILE A 116 4.91 -0.59 14.51
C ILE A 116 5.80 -0.03 15.63
N ASN A 117 5.92 1.30 15.72
CA ASN A 117 6.85 1.99 16.61
C ASN A 117 8.29 1.46 16.47
N ALA A 118 8.79 1.42 15.24
CA ALA A 118 10.12 0.91 14.94
C ALA A 118 11.20 1.78 15.60
N THR A 119 12.13 1.13 16.29
CA THR A 119 13.22 1.83 17.00
C THR A 119 14.60 1.37 16.56
N HIS A 120 14.69 0.20 15.93
CA HIS A 120 15.96 -0.37 15.53
C HIS A 120 16.34 0.03 14.11
N TRP A 121 17.64 0.16 13.87
CA TRP A 121 18.17 0.43 12.53
C TRP A 121 18.00 -0.77 11.58
N SER A 122 17.64 -1.95 12.10
CA SER A 122 17.32 -3.12 11.29
C SER A 122 16.18 -2.83 10.31
N PHE A 123 15.18 -2.04 10.71
CA PHE A 123 14.14 -1.54 9.82
C PHE A 123 14.71 -0.82 8.58
N ILE A 124 15.60 0.15 8.80
CA ILE A 124 16.21 0.95 7.71
C ILE A 124 17.12 0.08 6.84
N VAL A 125 17.93 -0.79 7.44
CA VAL A 125 18.80 -1.70 6.67
C VAL A 125 17.97 -2.67 5.82
N ALA A 126 16.89 -3.22 6.39
CA ALA A 126 15.99 -4.14 5.68
C ALA A 126 15.33 -3.44 4.49
N ILE A 127 14.76 -2.24 4.66
CA ILE A 127 14.08 -1.56 3.55
C ILE A 127 15.06 -1.19 2.44
N LEU A 128 16.26 -0.69 2.77
CA LEU A 128 17.28 -0.39 1.77
C LEU A 128 17.67 -1.65 1.00
N PHE A 129 17.91 -2.76 1.71
CA PHE A 129 18.29 -4.02 1.08
C PHE A 129 17.18 -4.58 0.17
N TRP A 130 15.96 -4.76 0.68
CA TRP A 130 14.87 -5.38 -0.07
C TRP A 130 14.41 -4.52 -1.24
N THR A 131 14.37 -3.19 -1.10
CA THR A 131 14.02 -2.30 -2.22
C THR A 131 15.13 -2.24 -3.27
N LEU A 132 16.40 -2.38 -2.88
CA LEU A 132 17.52 -2.49 -3.82
C LEU A 132 17.41 -3.80 -4.63
N CYS A 133 17.17 -4.94 -3.98
CA CYS A 133 16.92 -6.22 -4.66
C CYS A 133 15.69 -6.15 -5.58
N LEU A 134 14.63 -5.45 -5.15
CA LEU A 134 13.43 -5.27 -5.96
C LEU A 134 13.73 -4.43 -7.21
N MET A 135 14.49 -3.34 -7.05
CA MET A 135 14.95 -2.49 -8.15
C MET A 135 15.80 -3.28 -9.15
N THR A 136 16.77 -4.07 -8.69
CA THR A 136 17.64 -4.86 -9.59
C THR A 136 16.81 -5.88 -10.38
N GLY A 137 15.91 -6.60 -9.72
CA GLY A 137 15.00 -7.53 -10.39
C GLY A 137 14.06 -6.84 -11.38
N ALA A 138 13.54 -5.66 -11.05
CA ALA A 138 12.71 -4.87 -11.96
C ALA A 138 13.52 -4.35 -13.17
N TRP A 139 14.78 -3.99 -12.98
CA TRP A 139 15.68 -3.54 -14.04
C TRP A 139 16.02 -4.68 -15.01
N MET A 140 16.30 -5.89 -14.51
CA MET A 140 16.53 -7.07 -15.36
C MET A 140 15.31 -7.43 -16.21
N GLN A 141 14.11 -7.14 -15.72
CA GLN A 141 12.84 -7.41 -16.39
C GLN A 141 12.33 -6.25 -17.24
N ARG A 142 13.13 -5.19 -17.40
CA ARG A 142 12.72 -3.98 -18.12
C ARG A 142 12.47 -4.30 -19.60
N PRO A 143 11.28 -4.00 -20.14
CA PRO A 143 11.01 -4.27 -21.55
C PRO A 143 11.94 -3.43 -22.45
N LYS A 144 12.45 -4.03 -23.53
CA LYS A 144 13.37 -3.39 -24.49
C LYS A 144 12.78 -2.14 -25.16
N GLN A 145 11.46 -2.06 -25.26
CA GLN A 145 10.75 -0.89 -25.76
C GLN A 145 10.20 -0.08 -24.59
N LEU A 146 10.84 1.06 -24.31
CA LEU A 146 10.34 2.07 -23.39
C LEU A 146 9.19 2.80 -24.08
N ARG A 147 7.94 2.35 -23.90
CA ARG A 147 6.80 3.22 -24.19
C ARG A 147 6.93 4.44 -23.28
N GLN A 148 6.94 5.65 -23.83
CA GLN A 148 6.88 6.86 -23.03
C GLN A 148 5.65 6.78 -22.11
N VAL A 149 5.86 6.49 -20.84
CA VAL A 149 4.86 6.74 -19.81
C VAL A 149 4.94 8.23 -19.55
N THR A 150 3.96 8.97 -20.08
CA THR A 150 3.67 10.31 -19.58
C THR A 150 3.27 10.15 -18.12
N VAL A 151 4.21 10.40 -17.22
CA VAL A 151 3.89 10.59 -15.80
C VAL A 151 3.08 11.88 -15.76
N THR A 152 1.75 11.76 -15.72
CA THR A 152 0.90 12.89 -15.46
C THR A 152 1.26 13.42 -14.08
N ALA A 153 1.73 14.67 -14.05
CA ALA A 153 2.01 15.34 -12.78
C ALA A 153 0.72 15.35 -11.95
N VAL A 154 0.81 14.95 -10.68
CA VAL A 154 -0.33 14.98 -9.76
C VAL A 154 -0.83 16.42 -9.67
N ASN A 155 -2.11 16.63 -9.94
CA ASN A 155 -2.71 17.95 -9.85
C ASN A 155 -2.71 18.41 -8.39
N TYR A 156 -2.28 19.66 -8.15
CA TYR A 156 -2.30 20.29 -6.83
C TYR A 156 -3.66 20.16 -6.11
N TRP A 157 -4.76 20.34 -6.84
CA TRP A 157 -6.11 20.21 -6.29
C TRP A 157 -6.46 18.78 -5.87
N GLN A 158 -6.00 17.78 -6.62
CA GLN A 158 -6.18 16.38 -6.25
C GLN A 158 -5.37 16.03 -4.99
N MET A 159 -4.15 16.57 -4.89
CA MET A 159 -3.31 16.40 -3.71
C MET A 159 -3.93 17.07 -2.48
N LEU A 160 -4.48 18.28 -2.61
CA LEU A 160 -5.22 18.94 -1.54
C LEU A 160 -6.46 18.14 -1.11
N GLY A 161 -7.23 17.60 -2.07
CA GLY A 161 -8.39 16.76 -1.77
C GLY A 161 -7.99 15.47 -1.03
N PHE A 162 -6.91 14.82 -1.47
CA PHE A 162 -6.32 13.66 -0.80
C PHE A 162 -5.94 13.97 0.64
N ILE A 163 -5.16 15.03 0.86
CA ILE A 163 -4.75 15.48 2.20
C ILE A 163 -5.98 15.76 3.05
N SER A 164 -6.93 16.55 2.55
CA SER A 164 -8.11 16.96 3.31
C SER A 164 -8.92 15.75 3.78
N LEU A 165 -9.15 14.76 2.91
CA LEU A 165 -9.86 13.54 3.27
C LEU A 165 -9.11 12.68 4.29
N VAL A 166 -7.78 12.59 4.16
CA VAL A 166 -6.95 11.92 5.16
C VAL A 166 -7.04 12.63 6.51
N PHE A 167 -6.98 13.96 6.55
CA PHE A 167 -7.11 14.73 7.78
C PHE A 167 -8.48 14.53 8.45
N VAL A 168 -9.56 14.53 7.66
CA VAL A 168 -10.91 14.23 8.16
C VAL A 168 -10.96 12.82 8.75
N TRP A 169 -10.45 11.81 8.04
CA TRP A 169 -10.41 10.44 8.54
C TRP A 169 -9.63 10.31 9.85
N VAL A 170 -8.42 10.88 9.89
CA VAL A 170 -7.57 10.86 11.09
C VAL A 170 -8.29 11.54 12.27
N GLY A 171 -8.99 12.66 12.02
CA GLY A 171 -9.81 13.33 13.03
C GLY A 171 -10.97 12.47 13.54
N LEU A 172 -11.72 11.81 12.65
CA LEU A 172 -12.81 10.90 13.01
C LEU A 172 -12.32 9.73 13.86
N VAL A 173 -11.21 9.11 13.48
CA VAL A 173 -10.62 7.97 14.20
C VAL A 173 -10.06 8.40 15.56
N TRP A 174 -9.50 9.61 15.65
CA TRP A 174 -9.07 10.21 16.92
C TRP A 174 -10.26 10.45 17.87
N LEU A 175 -11.35 11.04 17.36
CA LEU A 175 -12.59 11.25 18.14
C LEU A 175 -13.23 9.91 18.58
N ALA A 176 -13.11 8.87 17.77
CA ALA A 176 -13.55 7.52 18.10
C ALA A 176 -12.64 6.80 19.13
N GLY A 177 -11.57 7.45 19.62
CA GLY A 177 -10.66 6.90 20.62
C GLY A 177 -9.74 5.79 20.11
N GLN A 178 -9.55 5.67 18.80
CA GLN A 178 -8.71 4.62 18.18
C GLN A 178 -7.60 5.20 17.29
N PRO A 179 -6.82 6.21 17.74
CA PRO A 179 -5.90 6.96 16.89
C PRO A 179 -4.90 6.08 16.12
N GLN A 180 -4.51 4.93 16.68
CA GLN A 180 -3.60 3.97 16.05
C GLN A 180 -4.11 3.44 14.70
N MET A 181 -5.43 3.33 14.52
CA MET A 181 -6.05 2.85 13.27
C MET A 181 -6.21 3.97 12.21
N ALA A 182 -5.71 5.18 12.48
CA ALA A 182 -5.88 6.33 11.58
C ALA A 182 -5.13 6.15 10.25
N ALA A 183 -4.06 5.36 10.24
CA ALA A 183 -3.28 5.08 9.05
C ALA A 183 -3.21 3.57 8.81
N ILE A 184 -4.01 3.07 7.86
CA ILE A 184 -3.92 1.69 7.38
C ILE A 184 -3.24 1.74 6.01
N PRO A 185 -1.94 1.39 5.92
CA PRO A 185 -1.16 1.72 4.75
C PRO A 185 -1.72 1.19 3.43
N PRO A 186 -2.15 -0.08 3.31
CA PRO A 186 -2.69 -0.59 2.04
C PRO A 186 -3.94 0.18 1.57
N VAL A 187 -4.76 0.70 2.50
CA VAL A 187 -5.95 1.50 2.15
C VAL A 187 -5.55 2.85 1.59
N ILE A 188 -4.59 3.54 2.24
CA ILE A 188 -4.08 4.84 1.78
C ILE A 188 -3.45 4.72 0.39
N VAL A 189 -2.70 3.64 0.15
CA VAL A 189 -2.11 3.33 -1.16
C VAL A 189 -3.19 3.22 -2.23
N VAL A 190 -4.23 2.42 -2.01
CA VAL A 190 -5.32 2.25 -2.99
C VAL A 190 -6.12 3.53 -3.17
N PHE A 191 -6.38 4.27 -2.10
CA PHE A 191 -7.05 5.56 -2.20
C PHE A 191 -6.25 6.55 -3.07
N PHE A 192 -4.93 6.65 -2.86
CA PHE A 192 -4.06 7.51 -3.66
C PHE A 192 -4.00 7.07 -5.13
N GLU A 193 -3.91 5.76 -5.40
CA GLU A 193 -3.96 5.22 -6.78
C GLU A 193 -5.31 5.52 -7.46
N SER A 194 -6.41 5.28 -6.77
CA SER A 194 -7.77 5.49 -7.28
C SER A 194 -8.08 6.97 -7.50
N ALA A 195 -7.59 7.86 -6.64
CA ALA A 195 -7.79 9.30 -6.76
C ALA A 195 -7.19 9.88 -8.06
N GLN A 196 -6.13 9.26 -8.57
CA GLN A 196 -5.44 9.67 -9.80
C GLN A 196 -6.05 9.08 -11.08
N GLN A 197 -6.96 8.11 -10.98
CA GLN A 197 -7.63 7.57 -12.16
C GLN A 197 -8.54 8.65 -12.77
N PRO A 198 -8.58 8.78 -14.11
CA PRO A 198 -9.46 9.73 -14.77
C PRO A 198 -10.93 9.40 -14.50
N GLU A 199 -11.27 8.11 -14.52
CA GLU A 199 -12.61 7.58 -14.26
C GLU A 199 -12.58 6.60 -13.08
N TYR A 200 -13.61 6.67 -12.24
CA TYR A 200 -13.74 5.81 -11.07
C TYR A 200 -15.21 5.39 -10.89
N SER A 201 -15.48 4.08 -11.04
CA SER A 201 -16.83 3.52 -11.03
C SER A 201 -17.20 2.85 -9.70
N ALA A 202 -18.50 2.73 -9.43
CA ALA A 202 -19.03 2.02 -8.26
C ALA A 202 -18.58 0.57 -8.18
N THR A 203 -18.60 -0.13 -9.32
CA THR A 203 -18.13 -1.51 -9.42
C THR A 203 -16.66 -1.63 -9.01
N MET A 204 -15.82 -0.67 -9.40
CA MET A 204 -14.40 -0.68 -9.02
C MET A 204 -14.22 -0.41 -7.53
N ALA A 205 -14.96 0.56 -6.97
CA ALA A 205 -14.92 0.87 -5.54
C ALA A 205 -15.32 -0.33 -4.68
N ILE A 206 -16.43 -1.01 -5.02
CA ILE A 206 -16.90 -2.21 -4.31
C ILE A 206 -15.88 -3.33 -4.41
N LYS A 207 -15.31 -3.59 -5.60
CA LYS A 207 -14.28 -4.61 -5.78
C LYS A 207 -13.03 -4.33 -4.95
N GLN A 208 -12.56 -3.08 -4.91
CA GLN A 208 -11.41 -2.68 -4.10
C GLN A 208 -11.72 -2.80 -2.61
N TRP A 209 -12.90 -2.38 -2.16
CA TRP A 209 -13.34 -2.52 -0.78
C TRP A 209 -13.38 -3.99 -0.33
N LEU A 210 -14.00 -4.86 -1.13
CA LEU A 210 -14.03 -6.31 -0.89
C LEU A 210 -12.62 -6.93 -0.90
N ALA A 211 -11.76 -6.51 -1.84
CA ALA A 211 -10.39 -6.98 -1.92
C ALA A 211 -9.58 -6.65 -0.67
N LEU A 212 -9.64 -5.39 -0.22
CA LEU A 212 -8.88 -4.92 0.94
C LEU A 212 -9.40 -5.52 2.25
N SER A 213 -10.73 -5.56 2.43
CA SER A 213 -11.35 -6.10 3.64
C SER A 213 -11.07 -7.59 3.80
N ALA A 214 -11.24 -8.38 2.73
CA ALA A 214 -10.97 -9.81 2.76
C ALA A 214 -9.48 -10.12 2.91
N ALA A 215 -8.58 -9.36 2.26
CA ALA A 215 -7.14 -9.58 2.41
C ALA A 215 -6.67 -9.33 3.85
N ALA A 216 -7.23 -8.32 4.52
CA ALA A 216 -7.00 -8.08 5.96
C ALA A 216 -7.53 -9.25 6.81
N SER A 217 -8.75 -9.72 6.55
CA SER A 217 -9.34 -10.87 7.27
C SER A 217 -8.55 -12.16 7.07
N VAL A 218 -8.08 -12.44 5.86
CA VAL A 218 -7.24 -13.61 5.54
C VAL A 218 -5.91 -13.54 6.31
N GLY A 219 -5.26 -12.38 6.32
CA GLY A 219 -4.02 -12.17 7.06
C GLY A 219 -4.16 -12.46 8.55
N VAL A 220 -5.16 -11.83 9.19
CA VAL A 220 -5.43 -12.00 10.63
C VAL A 220 -5.88 -13.43 10.94
N GLY A 221 -6.82 -13.97 10.17
CA GLY A 221 -7.40 -15.29 10.40
C GLY A 221 -6.37 -16.42 10.33
N ILE A 222 -5.49 -16.40 9.31
CA ILE A 222 -4.43 -17.42 9.21
C ILE A 222 -3.40 -17.24 10.33
N HIS A 223 -3.02 -16.00 10.66
CA HIS A 223 -2.03 -15.77 11.70
C HIS A 223 -2.51 -16.28 13.07
N LEU A 224 -3.80 -16.11 13.37
CA LEU A 224 -4.44 -16.67 14.58
C LEU A 224 -4.42 -18.20 14.63
N LEU A 225 -4.52 -18.88 13.49
CA LEU A 225 -4.56 -20.35 13.43
C LEU A 225 -3.18 -21.01 13.57
N PHE A 226 -2.14 -20.38 13.00
CA PHE A 226 -0.83 -21.02 12.88
C PHE A 226 0.28 -20.40 13.74
N ALA A 227 0.10 -19.16 14.21
CA ALA A 227 1.08 -18.42 15.04
C ALA A 227 2.52 -18.42 14.48
N SER A 228 2.70 -18.57 13.17
CA SER A 228 4.00 -18.64 12.49
C SER A 228 4.03 -17.67 11.32
N TRP A 229 5.03 -16.76 11.29
CA TRP A 229 5.16 -15.75 10.24
C TRP A 229 5.30 -16.36 8.85
N LEU A 230 6.17 -17.36 8.72
CA LEU A 230 6.44 -18.01 7.44
C LEU A 230 5.22 -18.81 6.96
N LEU A 231 4.63 -19.65 7.82
CA LEU A 231 3.49 -20.47 7.44
C LEU A 231 2.27 -19.61 7.10
N THR A 232 2.05 -18.53 7.84
CA THR A 232 1.00 -17.55 7.53
C THR A 232 1.21 -16.96 6.14
N THR A 233 2.44 -16.58 5.79
CA THR A 233 2.74 -15.98 4.48
C THR A 233 2.56 -16.99 3.34
N VAL A 234 3.03 -18.23 3.52
CA VAL A 234 2.89 -19.32 2.53
C VAL A 234 1.42 -19.58 2.20
N ILE A 235 0.53 -19.55 3.18
CA ILE A 235 -0.90 -19.81 2.98
C ILE A 235 -1.63 -18.56 2.48
N ALA A 236 -1.34 -17.39 3.05
CA ALA A 236 -2.09 -16.17 2.77
C ALA A 236 -1.86 -15.62 1.36
N LEU A 237 -0.64 -15.66 0.82
CA LEU A 237 -0.35 -15.11 -0.50
C LEU A 237 -1.15 -15.82 -1.63
N PRO A 238 -1.22 -17.17 -1.69
CA PRO A 238 -2.12 -17.86 -2.60
C PRO A 238 -3.60 -17.52 -2.39
N LEU A 239 -4.09 -17.44 -1.15
CA LEU A 239 -5.51 -17.12 -0.91
C LEU A 239 -5.86 -15.71 -1.36
N VAL A 240 -5.02 -14.71 -1.08
CA VAL A 240 -5.21 -13.34 -1.60
C VAL A 240 -5.21 -13.33 -3.12
N TYR A 241 -4.31 -14.10 -3.76
CA TYR A 241 -4.32 -14.24 -5.22
C TYR A 241 -5.61 -14.84 -5.76
N LEU A 242 -6.10 -15.94 -5.17
CA LEU A 242 -7.35 -16.57 -5.58
C LEU A 242 -8.53 -15.60 -5.40
N TRP A 243 -8.56 -14.86 -4.30
CA TRP A 243 -9.58 -13.84 -4.04
C TRP A 243 -9.57 -12.72 -5.08
N LEU A 244 -8.40 -12.13 -5.35
CA LEU A 244 -8.26 -11.10 -6.39
C LEU A 244 -8.64 -11.61 -7.78
N ARG A 245 -8.33 -12.88 -8.07
CA ARG A 245 -8.72 -13.53 -9.32
C ARG A 245 -10.23 -13.68 -9.43
N MET A 246 -10.92 -14.08 -8.35
CA MET A 246 -12.39 -14.14 -8.32
C MET A 246 -13.03 -12.77 -8.58
N LEU A 247 -12.45 -11.70 -8.02
CA LEU A 247 -12.91 -10.32 -8.24
C LEU A 247 -12.52 -9.75 -9.61
N ASN A 248 -11.69 -10.48 -10.39
CA ASN A 248 -11.07 -10.01 -11.62
C ASN A 248 -10.34 -8.66 -11.43
N LEU A 249 -9.57 -8.55 -10.34
CA LEU A 249 -8.92 -7.31 -9.93
C LEU A 249 -7.41 -7.51 -9.78
N LYS A 250 -6.62 -6.55 -10.29
CA LYS A 250 -5.17 -6.48 -10.07
C LYS A 250 -4.86 -5.40 -9.04
N LEU A 251 -4.76 -5.79 -7.77
CA LEU A 251 -4.56 -4.87 -6.66
C LEU A 251 -3.30 -5.23 -5.87
N PRO A 252 -2.13 -4.67 -6.21
CA PRO A 252 -0.87 -5.01 -5.53
C PRO A 252 -0.93 -4.81 -4.01
N ALA A 253 -1.56 -3.71 -3.56
CA ALA A 253 -1.70 -3.36 -2.16
C ALA A 253 -2.38 -4.46 -1.31
N ALA A 254 -3.23 -5.32 -1.89
CA ALA A 254 -3.86 -6.41 -1.15
C ALA A 254 -2.85 -7.44 -0.62
N TYR A 255 -1.71 -7.64 -1.32
CA TYR A 255 -0.66 -8.55 -0.85
C TYR A 255 0.11 -8.01 0.36
N ALA A 256 0.02 -6.71 0.66
CA ALA A 256 0.60 -6.13 1.86
C ALA A 256 -0.19 -6.48 3.12
N PHE A 257 -1.50 -6.73 3.04
CA PHE A 257 -2.31 -6.95 4.25
C PHE A 257 -1.91 -8.17 5.07
N PRO A 258 -1.70 -9.37 4.48
CA PRO A 258 -1.24 -10.51 5.25
C PRO A 258 0.08 -10.27 5.96
N LEU A 259 1.01 -9.57 5.30
CA LEU A 259 2.30 -9.22 5.88
C LEU A 259 2.16 -8.17 6.99
N LEU A 260 1.25 -7.20 6.81
CA LEU A 260 0.96 -6.18 7.81
C LEU A 260 0.43 -6.81 9.09
N ALA A 261 -0.42 -7.84 8.97
CA ALA A 261 -0.92 -8.59 10.13
C ALA A 261 0.21 -9.24 10.95
N LEU A 262 1.36 -9.57 10.35
CA LEU A 262 2.49 -10.21 11.05
C LEU A 262 3.30 -9.24 11.92
N VAL A 263 3.27 -7.96 11.59
CA VAL A 263 4.11 -6.92 12.22
C VAL A 263 3.33 -5.96 13.10
N LEU A 264 2.00 -6.03 13.05
CA LEU A 264 1.16 -5.14 13.82
C LEU A 264 1.23 -5.45 15.32
N PRO A 265 1.25 -4.41 16.17
CA PRO A 265 1.07 -4.59 17.60
C PRO A 265 -0.27 -5.25 17.94
N ALA A 266 -0.31 -6.03 19.03
CA ALA A 266 -1.48 -6.82 19.42
C ALA A 266 -2.78 -6.00 19.58
N ASN A 267 -2.67 -4.75 20.06
CA ASN A 267 -3.81 -3.85 20.24
C ASN A 267 -4.44 -3.33 18.92
N MET A 268 -3.73 -3.45 17.80
CA MET A 268 -4.18 -3.10 16.45
C MET A 268 -4.61 -4.34 15.67
N PHE A 269 -3.98 -5.48 15.94
CA PHE A 269 -4.13 -6.74 15.19
C PHE A 269 -5.61 -7.17 15.04
N ASP A 270 -6.34 -7.34 16.14
CA ASP A 270 -7.75 -7.79 16.12
C ASP A 270 -8.70 -6.77 15.49
N LYS A 271 -8.30 -5.50 15.46
CA LYS A 271 -9.09 -4.40 14.90
C LYS A 271 -8.80 -4.21 13.42
N LEU A 272 -7.75 -4.82 12.87
CA LEU A 272 -7.29 -4.59 11.51
C LEU A 272 -8.39 -4.86 10.47
N PRO A 273 -9.12 -5.99 10.46
CA PRO A 273 -10.08 -6.27 9.38
C PRO A 273 -11.24 -5.28 9.38
N ARG A 274 -11.79 -4.97 10.57
CA ARG A 274 -12.88 -4.01 10.74
C ARG A 274 -12.43 -2.60 10.36
N SER A 275 -11.27 -2.17 10.84
CA SER A 275 -10.76 -0.82 10.57
C SER A 275 -10.37 -0.65 9.11
N ALA A 276 -9.80 -1.69 8.48
CA ALA A 276 -9.48 -1.69 7.05
C ALA A 276 -10.76 -1.57 6.21
N GLY A 277 -11.82 -2.31 6.57
CA GLY A 277 -13.11 -2.23 5.90
C GLY A 277 -13.77 -0.85 6.06
N LEU A 278 -13.75 -0.26 7.26
CA LEU A 278 -14.29 1.08 7.50
C LEU A 278 -13.49 2.17 6.78
N ALA A 279 -12.15 2.12 6.86
CA ALA A 279 -11.28 3.07 6.17
C ALA A 279 -11.47 2.97 4.65
N ALA A 280 -11.49 1.76 4.10
CA ALA A 280 -11.70 1.55 2.67
C ALA A 280 -13.09 2.03 2.22
N ALA A 281 -14.14 1.78 3.02
CA ALA A 281 -15.48 2.30 2.73
C ALA A 281 -15.50 3.83 2.72
N PHE A 282 -14.89 4.45 3.73
CA PHE A 282 -14.81 5.91 3.84
C PHE A 282 -14.06 6.52 2.65
N PHE A 283 -12.82 6.11 2.38
CA PHE A 283 -11.99 6.72 1.35
C PHE A 283 -12.53 6.46 -0.06
N LEU A 284 -12.86 5.21 -0.38
CA LEU A 284 -13.32 4.85 -1.73
C LEU A 284 -14.76 5.32 -1.98
N GLY A 285 -15.62 5.27 -0.96
CA GLY A 285 -16.98 5.80 -1.03
C GLY A 285 -17.02 7.32 -1.19
N THR A 286 -16.22 8.05 -0.42
CA THR A 286 -16.15 9.52 -0.55
C THR A 286 -15.57 9.93 -1.90
N LEU A 287 -14.54 9.22 -2.39
CA LEU A 287 -13.98 9.45 -3.71
C LEU A 287 -15.03 9.25 -4.81
N LEU A 288 -15.85 8.20 -4.70
CA LEU A 288 -16.91 7.92 -5.64
C LEU A 288 -18.00 9.01 -5.64
N ILE A 289 -18.46 9.42 -4.46
CA ILE A 289 -19.46 10.49 -4.32
C ILE A 289 -18.93 11.78 -4.94
N TYR A 290 -17.69 12.15 -4.61
CA TYR A 290 -17.04 13.34 -5.19
C TYR A 290 -17.03 13.30 -6.71
N ARG A 291 -16.68 12.15 -7.32
CA ARG A 291 -16.64 12.01 -8.79
C ARG A 291 -18.03 12.08 -9.42
N GLN A 292 -19.05 11.50 -8.78
CA GLN A 292 -20.44 11.57 -9.25
C GLN A 292 -20.97 13.01 -9.25
N ILE A 293 -20.72 13.76 -8.17
CA ILE A 293 -21.10 15.18 -8.07
C ILE A 293 -20.40 15.98 -9.17
N LEU A 294 -19.10 15.75 -9.37
CA LEU A 294 -18.32 16.47 -10.38
C LEU A 294 -18.80 16.17 -11.81
N SER A 295 -19.17 14.93 -12.11
CA SER A 295 -19.77 14.58 -13.39
C SER A 295 -21.13 15.27 -13.59
N TRP A 296 -21.98 15.29 -12.56
CA TRP A 296 -23.30 15.92 -12.62
C TRP A 296 -23.23 17.44 -12.80
N VAL A 297 -22.28 18.11 -12.13
CA VAL A 297 -22.03 19.56 -12.32
C VAL A 297 -21.53 19.85 -13.74
N ARG A 298 -20.68 18.98 -14.31
CA ARG A 298 -20.21 19.16 -15.68
C ARG A 298 -21.30 18.99 -16.72
N THR A 299 -22.18 18.00 -16.56
CA THR A 299 -23.30 17.78 -17.50
C THR A 299 -24.28 18.94 -17.48
N THR A 300 -24.61 19.45 -16.29
CA THR A 300 -25.53 20.59 -16.14
C THR A 300 -24.94 21.90 -16.69
N ALA A 301 -23.63 22.12 -16.57
CA ALA A 301 -22.96 23.32 -17.12
C ALA A 301 -22.75 23.27 -18.65
N THR A 302 -22.80 22.09 -19.28
CA THR A 302 -22.73 21.97 -20.75
C THR A 302 -24.10 22.06 -21.44
N GLU A 303 -25.19 21.95 -20.68
CA GLU A 303 -26.57 22.08 -21.19
C GLU A 303 -27.11 23.53 -21.10
N SER A 304 -26.35 24.46 -20.49
CA SER A 304 -26.64 25.90 -20.40
C SER A 304 -25.79 26.72 -21.35
#